data_AF-A0AAW2V7K4-F1
#
_entry.id   AF-A0AAW2V7K4-F1
#
_cell.length_a   1.000
_cell.length_b   1.000
_cell.length_c   1.000
_cell.angle_alpha   90.00
_cell.angle_beta   90.00
_cell.angle_gamma   90.00
#
_symmetry.space_group_name_H-M   'P 1'
#
loop_
_entity.id
_entity.type
_entity.pdbx_description
1 polymer ?
#
loop_
_entity_poly.entity_id
_entity_poly.type
_entity_poly.pdbx_seq_one_letter_code
_entity_poly.pdbx_strand_id
1 'polypeptide(L)'
;MGSSLNDGGGDDSSHLQLLSSLIPSKESERKFLLNSYDHAFKGFSAMLTENEASVLSGYDEVVSVFPDPVLKLHTTRSWDFLEAADSKFGSRFPYERSSSDVIIGIIDTGIWPESPSFDDHHISKIPSKWKGVCMEGSDFKKSNCNRKLIGARFYSNRDISKKRNETSPTQSRGSPRDFVGHGTHTASTAGGVPVANASYYGLARVQQGAAYRLPG
;
A
#
# COMPACT_ATOMS: atom_id res chain seq x y z
N MET A 1 -8.52 2.49 2.45
CA MET A 1 -8.11 1.21 1.85
C MET A 1 -9.21 0.21 2.12
N GLY A 2 -9.81 -0.33 1.06
CA GLY A 2 -11.07 -1.09 1.11
C GLY A 2 -10.96 -2.43 1.83
N SER A 3 -12.11 -2.94 2.27
CA SER A 3 -12.26 -4.28 2.82
C SER A 3 -12.42 -5.29 1.67
N SER A 4 -11.91 -6.51 1.88
CA SER A 4 -12.35 -7.67 1.08
C SER A 4 -13.75 -8.07 1.56
N LEU A 5 -14.61 -8.56 0.66
CA LEU A 5 -16.03 -8.98 0.86
C LEU A 5 -16.35 -9.87 2.10
N ASN A 6 -15.38 -10.21 2.93
CA ASN A 6 -15.58 -11.02 4.12
C ASN A 6 -15.75 -10.21 5.42
N ASP A 7 -15.79 -8.88 5.37
CA ASP A 7 -15.97 -8.04 6.56
C ASP A 7 -16.88 -6.84 6.27
N GLY A 8 -18.20 -7.01 6.39
CA GLY A 8 -19.17 -5.91 6.41
C GLY A 8 -20.38 -6.04 5.48
N GLY A 9 -21.34 -6.91 5.81
CA GLY A 9 -22.54 -7.17 4.98
C GLY A 9 -23.58 -6.04 4.86
N GLY A 10 -23.25 -4.79 5.16
CA GLY A 10 -24.17 -3.64 5.12
C GLY A 10 -23.94 -2.69 3.93
N ASP A 11 -22.73 -2.14 3.80
CA ASP A 11 -22.39 -1.08 2.82
C ASP A 11 -22.31 -1.60 1.38
N ASP A 12 -21.82 -2.83 1.22
CA ASP A 12 -21.79 -3.52 -0.07
C ASP A 12 -23.20 -3.66 -0.67
N SER A 13 -24.22 -3.80 0.17
CA SER A 13 -25.61 -3.95 -0.29
C SER A 13 -26.16 -2.66 -0.88
N SER A 14 -25.86 -1.50 -0.27
CA SER A 14 -26.28 -0.19 -0.79
C SER A 14 -25.54 0.17 -2.07
N HIS A 15 -24.22 -0.09 -2.14
CA HIS A 15 -23.44 0.15 -3.36
C HIS A 15 -23.92 -0.74 -4.51
N LEU A 16 -24.27 -2.01 -4.25
CA LEU A 16 -24.84 -2.91 -5.26
C LEU A 16 -26.26 -2.52 -5.69
N GLN A 17 -27.07 -1.97 -4.78
CA GLN A 17 -28.40 -1.45 -5.12
C GLN A 17 -28.30 -0.26 -6.07
N LEU A 18 -27.38 0.67 -5.81
CA LEU A 18 -27.09 1.81 -6.68
C LEU A 18 -26.63 1.38 -8.08
N LEU A 19 -25.74 0.37 -8.16
CA LEU A 19 -25.37 -0.21 -9.45
C LEU A 19 -26.53 -0.94 -10.13
N SER A 20 -27.42 -1.55 -9.35
CA SER A 20 -28.54 -2.31 -9.86
C SER A 20 -29.65 -1.45 -10.46
N SER A 21 -29.83 -0.22 -9.96
CA SER A 21 -30.75 0.77 -10.54
C SER A 21 -30.23 1.36 -11.84
N LEU A 22 -28.90 1.44 -11.99
CA LEU A 22 -28.23 2.02 -13.15
C LEU A 22 -28.08 1.05 -14.32
N ILE A 23 -27.62 -0.18 -14.05
CA ILE A 23 -27.27 -1.15 -15.09
C ILE A 23 -28.51 -1.98 -15.48
N PRO A 24 -28.88 -2.03 -16.78
CA PRO A 24 -30.03 -2.81 -17.25
C PRO A 24 -29.98 -4.28 -16.80
N SER A 25 -31.13 -4.86 -16.50
CA SER A 25 -31.23 -6.26 -16.06
C SER A 25 -30.67 -7.26 -17.08
N LYS A 26 -30.74 -6.94 -18.37
CA LYS A 26 -30.13 -7.73 -19.47
C LYS A 26 -28.60 -7.78 -19.40
N GLU A 27 -27.98 -6.86 -18.67
CA GLU A 27 -26.54 -6.75 -18.47
C GLU A 27 -26.14 -6.93 -17.00
N SER A 28 -26.94 -7.70 -16.22
CA SER A 28 -26.71 -7.92 -14.79
C SER A 28 -25.32 -8.43 -14.44
N GLU A 29 -24.66 -9.08 -15.39
CA GLU A 29 -23.29 -9.54 -15.30
C GLU A 29 -22.24 -8.42 -15.13
N ARG A 30 -22.57 -7.19 -15.53
CA ARG A 30 -21.72 -6.01 -15.35
C ARG A 30 -21.89 -5.38 -13.96
N LYS A 31 -22.85 -5.84 -13.16
CA LYS A 31 -23.10 -5.38 -11.79
C LYS A 31 -22.09 -6.00 -10.84
N PHE A 32 -20.85 -5.52 -10.91
CA PHE A 32 -19.79 -5.99 -10.02
C PHE A 32 -19.05 -4.80 -9.41
N LEU A 33 -19.03 -4.78 -8.07
CA LEU A 33 -18.16 -3.88 -7.32
C LEU A 33 -16.74 -4.43 -7.33
N LEU A 34 -15.79 -3.62 -7.80
CA LEU A 34 -14.37 -3.95 -7.70
C LEU A 34 -13.90 -3.82 -6.26
N ASN A 35 -14.25 -2.72 -5.60
CA ASN A 35 -13.91 -2.44 -4.20
C ASN A 35 -15.00 -1.61 -3.52
N SER A 36 -15.20 -1.80 -2.21
CA SER A 36 -15.92 -0.88 -1.32
C SER A 36 -14.96 -0.24 -0.32
N TYR A 37 -15.22 1.03 0.01
CA TYR A 37 -14.43 1.84 0.91
C TYR A 37 -15.34 2.40 2.01
N ASP A 38 -15.04 2.04 3.26
CA ASP A 38 -15.94 2.36 4.38
C ASP A 38 -15.24 3.13 5.52
N HIS A 39 -13.90 3.17 5.53
CA HIS A 39 -13.12 3.65 6.68
C HIS A 39 -12.75 5.14 6.60
N ALA A 40 -12.19 5.57 5.46
CA ALA A 40 -11.71 6.95 5.30
C ALA A 40 -12.76 7.86 4.64
N PHE A 41 -13.55 7.27 3.76
CA PHE A 41 -14.70 7.84 3.08
C PHE A 41 -15.64 6.69 2.75
N LYS A 42 -16.89 7.02 2.44
CA LYS A 42 -17.90 6.08 1.93
C LYS A 42 -17.89 6.12 0.41
N GLY A 43 -17.59 5.01 -0.24
CA GLY A 43 -17.56 4.95 -1.70
C GLY A 43 -17.16 3.59 -2.25
N PHE A 44 -17.12 3.46 -3.57
CA PHE A 44 -16.80 2.21 -4.24
C PHE A 44 -16.13 2.44 -5.58
N SER A 45 -15.51 1.41 -6.14
CA SER A 45 -15.08 1.40 -7.55
C SER A 45 -15.80 0.32 -8.34
N ALA A 46 -16.20 0.65 -9.57
CA ALA A 46 -16.99 -0.20 -10.45
C ALA A 46 -16.61 0.04 -11.92
N MET A 47 -16.87 -0.95 -12.77
CA MET A 47 -16.69 -0.82 -14.22
C MET A 47 -17.97 -0.28 -14.85
N LEU A 48 -17.94 0.97 -15.29
CA LEU A 48 -19.07 1.67 -15.90
C LEU A 48 -18.71 2.17 -17.31
N THR A 49 -19.70 2.30 -18.19
CA THR A 49 -19.55 3.12 -19.40
C THR A 49 -19.54 4.61 -19.03
N GLU A 50 -19.06 5.46 -19.94
CA GLU A 50 -19.09 6.92 -19.74
C GLU A 50 -20.52 7.44 -19.48
N ASN A 51 -21.51 6.89 -20.21
CA ASN A 51 -22.91 7.25 -20.01
C ASN A 51 -23.43 6.83 -18.65
N GLU A 52 -23.12 5.61 -18.21
CA GLU A 52 -23.50 5.11 -16.88
C GLU A 52 -22.86 5.96 -15.77
N ALA A 53 -21.57 6.29 -15.89
CA ALA A 53 -20.87 7.14 -14.93
C ALA A 53 -21.47 8.56 -14.87
N SER A 54 -21.88 9.10 -16.01
CA SER A 54 -22.57 10.40 -16.11
C SER A 54 -23.96 10.39 -15.48
N VAL A 55 -24.72 9.30 -15.66
CA VAL A 55 -26.03 9.16 -14.98
C VAL A 55 -25.83 8.99 -13.47
N LEU A 56 -24.83 8.22 -13.05
CA LEU A 56 -24.52 7.99 -11.64
C LEU A 56 -24.11 9.27 -10.91
N SER A 57 -23.38 10.18 -11.57
CA SER A 57 -22.98 11.45 -10.96
C SER A 57 -24.16 12.42 -10.72
N GLY A 58 -25.32 12.14 -11.31
CA GLY A 58 -26.55 12.90 -11.09
C GLY A 58 -27.43 12.38 -9.94
N TYR A 59 -27.03 11.31 -9.24
CA TYR A 59 -27.80 10.79 -8.10
C TYR A 59 -27.54 11.65 -6.87
N ASP A 60 -28.59 12.02 -6.12
CA ASP A 60 -28.49 12.84 -4.91
C ASP A 60 -27.57 12.23 -3.83
N GLU A 61 -27.44 10.90 -3.83
CA GLU A 61 -26.62 10.12 -2.90
C GLU A 61 -25.13 10.08 -3.30
N VAL A 62 -24.79 10.55 -4.51
CA VAL A 62 -23.43 10.49 -5.08
C VAL A 62 -22.79 11.87 -5.06
N VAL A 63 -21.76 12.02 -4.23
CA VAL A 63 -21.02 13.30 -4.10
C VAL A 63 -20.17 13.61 -5.33
N SER A 64 -19.51 12.60 -5.90
CA SER A 64 -18.59 12.78 -7.03
C SER A 64 -18.22 11.45 -7.69
N VAL A 65 -17.97 11.49 -9.00
CA VAL A 65 -17.49 10.34 -9.80
C VAL A 65 -16.22 10.75 -10.54
N PHE A 66 -15.17 9.93 -10.45
CA PHE A 66 -13.89 10.16 -11.12
C PHE A 66 -13.41 8.89 -11.83
N PRO A 67 -12.72 9.01 -12.97
CA PRO A 67 -12.02 7.89 -13.59
C PRO A 67 -10.94 7.32 -12.65
N ASP A 68 -10.72 6.01 -12.68
CA ASP A 68 -9.65 5.31 -11.95
C ASP A 68 -8.46 5.01 -12.91
N PRO A 69 -7.40 5.84 -12.93
CA PRO A 69 -6.28 5.67 -13.84
C PRO A 69 -5.26 4.65 -13.33
N VAL A 70 -4.63 3.92 -14.25
CA VAL A 70 -3.44 3.12 -13.93
C VAL A 70 -2.26 4.05 -13.67
N LEU A 71 -1.79 4.08 -12.42
CA LEU A 71 -0.62 4.85 -12.02
C LEU A 71 0.68 4.11 -12.37
N LYS A 72 1.71 4.87 -12.73
CA LYS A 72 3.06 4.33 -12.99
C LYS A 72 3.92 4.48 -11.73
N LEU A 73 4.82 3.52 -11.51
CA LEU A 73 5.84 3.63 -10.47
C LEU A 73 6.78 4.79 -10.81
N HIS A 74 6.99 5.66 -9.83
CA HIS A 74 7.84 6.83 -9.96
C HIS A 74 8.88 6.85 -8.85
N THR A 75 10.10 6.43 -9.18
CA THR A 75 11.32 6.88 -8.48
C THR A 75 12.26 7.46 -9.52
N THR A 76 12.36 8.78 -9.59
CA THR A 76 13.45 9.43 -10.31
C THR A 76 14.74 9.29 -9.49
N ARG A 77 15.86 9.16 -10.21
CA ARG A 77 17.21 8.85 -9.71
C ARG A 77 17.51 9.40 -8.30
N SER A 78 17.72 8.49 -7.34
CA SER A 78 18.00 8.80 -5.94
C SER A 78 19.42 9.35 -5.71
N TRP A 79 20.35 9.07 -6.63
CA TRP A 79 21.79 9.29 -6.43
C TRP A 79 22.16 10.77 -6.36
N ASP A 80 21.67 11.58 -7.31
CA ASP A 80 21.96 13.03 -7.36
C ASP A 80 21.35 13.77 -6.16
N PHE A 81 20.23 13.27 -5.62
CA PHE A 81 19.59 13.82 -4.43
C PHE A 81 20.40 13.57 -3.15
N LEU A 82 21.10 12.43 -3.06
CA LEU A 82 21.91 12.06 -1.90
C LEU A 82 23.27 12.80 -1.88
N GLU A 83 23.93 13.01 -3.02
CA GLU A 83 25.16 13.84 -3.09
C GLU A 83 24.91 15.32 -2.72
N ALA A 84 23.73 15.85 -3.07
CA ALA A 84 23.34 17.21 -2.70
C ALA A 84 23.00 17.38 -1.21
N ALA A 85 22.65 16.29 -0.51
CA ALA A 85 22.35 16.30 0.91
C ALA A 85 23.63 16.30 1.77
N ASP A 86 24.65 15.54 1.34
CA ASP A 86 25.95 15.40 2.04
C ASP A 86 26.72 16.73 2.09
N SER A 87 26.48 17.62 1.11
CA SER A 87 27.14 18.92 0.98
C SER A 87 26.40 20.08 1.65
N LYS A 88 25.16 19.90 2.13
CA LYS A 88 24.31 21.00 2.66
C LYS A 88 23.79 20.83 4.08
N PHE A 89 23.71 19.60 4.61
CA PHE A 89 23.23 19.38 5.98
C PHE A 89 24.41 19.19 6.93
N GLY A 90 25.00 20.32 7.34
CA GLY A 90 25.89 20.35 8.48
C GLY A 90 25.26 19.67 9.70
N SER A 91 26.02 18.77 10.30
CA SER A 91 25.72 17.94 11.47
C SER A 91 25.39 18.75 12.72
N ARG A 92 24.22 19.39 12.78
CA ARG A 92 23.75 20.12 13.97
C ARG A 92 22.25 20.02 14.18
N PHE A 93 21.76 18.82 14.49
CA PHE A 93 20.55 18.68 15.27
C PHE A 93 20.82 17.78 16.48
N PRO A 94 20.63 18.28 17.71
CA PRO A 94 20.71 17.46 18.90
C PRO A 94 19.77 16.26 18.75
N TYR A 95 20.31 15.08 19.01
CA TYR A 95 19.62 13.79 18.92
C TYR A 95 18.64 13.66 20.11
N GLU A 96 17.58 14.47 20.13
CA GLU A 96 16.49 14.22 21.06
C GLU A 96 15.72 12.98 20.59
N ARG A 97 15.76 11.95 21.44
CA ARG A 97 14.99 10.71 21.30
C ARG A 97 13.49 11.02 21.29
N SER A 98 12.93 11.29 20.12
CA SER A 98 11.49 11.36 19.90
C SER A 98 11.28 11.22 18.39
N SER A 99 10.82 10.10 17.85
CA SER A 99 9.59 9.40 18.19
C SER A 99 9.67 7.92 17.79
N SER A 100 9.64 7.00 18.76
CA SER A 100 9.41 5.56 18.49
C SER A 100 7.99 5.26 17.97
N ASP A 101 7.13 6.27 17.93
CA ASP A 101 5.68 6.13 17.82
C ASP A 101 5.13 6.63 16.47
N VAL A 102 6.00 7.00 15.54
CA VAL A 102 5.62 7.34 14.16
C VAL A 102 5.62 6.07 13.32
N ILE A 103 4.56 5.88 12.55
CA ILE A 103 4.38 4.74 11.65
C ILE A 103 4.31 5.30 10.23
N ILE A 104 5.22 4.85 9.37
CA ILE A 104 5.27 5.25 7.96
C ILE A 104 4.56 4.18 7.14
N GLY A 105 3.46 4.55 6.48
CA GLY A 105 2.77 3.69 5.53
C GLY A 105 3.34 3.88 4.12
N ILE A 106 3.67 2.78 3.44
CA ILE A 106 4.23 2.80 2.09
C ILE A 106 3.32 2.00 1.16
N ILE A 107 2.87 2.62 0.09
CA ILE A 107 2.04 2.01 -0.96
C ILE A 107 2.93 1.84 -2.18
N ASP A 108 3.38 0.61 -2.41
CA ASP A 108 4.39 0.30 -3.42
C ASP A 108 4.27 -1.18 -3.86
N THR A 109 5.27 -1.73 -4.56
CA THR A 109 5.28 -3.08 -5.15
C THR A 109 5.39 -4.22 -4.14
N GLY A 110 5.48 -3.92 -2.86
CA GLY A 110 5.63 -4.90 -1.77
C GLY A 110 6.84 -4.60 -0.90
N ILE A 111 7.27 -5.61 -0.13
CA ILE A 111 8.47 -5.54 0.70
C ILE A 111 9.27 -6.84 0.66
N TRP A 112 10.61 -6.75 0.71
CA TRP A 112 11.49 -7.89 0.95
C TRP A 112 11.90 -7.94 2.43
N PRO A 113 11.18 -8.69 3.29
CA PRO A 113 11.31 -8.60 4.74
C PRO A 113 12.66 -9.08 5.28
N GLU A 114 13.38 -9.95 4.54
CA GLU A 114 14.69 -10.47 4.93
C GLU A 114 15.84 -9.47 4.70
N SER A 115 15.56 -8.29 4.15
CA SER A 115 16.58 -7.26 3.96
C SER A 115 17.12 -6.77 5.31
N PRO A 116 18.45 -6.60 5.48
CA PRO A 116 19.05 -6.05 6.71
C PRO A 116 18.51 -4.65 7.08
N SER A 117 17.94 -3.92 6.12
CA SER A 117 17.32 -2.61 6.36
C SER A 117 16.08 -2.68 7.27
N PHE A 118 15.49 -3.87 7.45
CA PHE A 118 14.29 -4.10 8.26
C PHE A 118 14.57 -4.91 9.53
N ASP A 119 15.83 -4.94 9.97
CA ASP A 119 16.23 -5.53 11.22
C ASP A 119 15.63 -4.80 12.44
N ASP A 120 15.34 -5.54 13.52
CA ASP A 120 14.62 -5.02 14.69
C ASP A 120 15.40 -5.06 16.02
N HIS A 121 16.69 -5.42 16.03
CA HIS A 121 17.46 -5.69 17.27
C HIS A 121 17.51 -4.51 18.27
N HIS A 122 17.31 -3.27 17.80
CA HIS A 122 17.28 -2.07 18.63
C HIS A 122 15.98 -1.26 18.51
N ILE A 123 14.92 -1.89 18.00
CA ILE A 123 13.60 -1.28 17.85
C ILE A 123 12.74 -1.64 19.06
N SER A 124 12.10 -0.62 19.64
CA SER A 124 11.16 -0.75 20.76
C SER A 124 9.93 -1.56 20.37
N LYS A 125 9.06 -1.83 21.34
CA LYS A 125 7.79 -2.51 21.09
C LYS A 125 6.94 -1.74 20.08
N ILE A 126 6.11 -2.49 19.35
CA ILE A 126 5.13 -1.93 18.42
C ILE A 126 4.19 -0.98 19.19
N PRO A 127 3.92 0.25 18.70
CA PRO A 127 3.02 1.18 19.37
C PRO A 127 1.63 0.57 19.60
N SER A 128 1.07 0.73 20.80
CA SER A 128 -0.23 0.14 21.18
C SER A 128 -1.40 0.62 20.32
N LYS A 129 -1.27 1.80 19.69
CA LYS A 129 -2.25 2.35 18.74
C LYS A 129 -2.27 1.62 17.39
N TRP A 130 -1.26 0.82 17.07
CA TRP A 130 -1.20 0.08 15.81
C TRP A 130 -2.24 -1.03 15.78
N LYS A 131 -3.10 -0.98 14.76
CA LYS A 131 -4.14 -2.00 14.49
C LYS A 131 -3.99 -2.65 13.11
N GLY A 132 -2.86 -2.43 12.45
CA GLY A 132 -2.57 -3.08 11.18
C GLY A 132 -2.32 -4.57 11.34
N VAL A 133 -2.23 -5.28 10.22
CA VAL A 133 -2.04 -6.73 10.20
C VAL A 133 -0.85 -7.08 9.32
N CYS A 134 -0.29 -8.26 9.57
CA CYS A 134 0.65 -8.92 8.69
C CYS A 134 -0.10 -9.99 7.90
N MET A 135 -0.48 -9.69 6.66
CA MET A 135 -1.18 -10.64 5.79
C MET A 135 -0.25 -11.77 5.39
N GLU A 136 -0.80 -12.97 5.33
CA GLU A 136 -0.09 -14.16 4.88
C GLU A 136 -0.34 -14.36 3.38
N GLY A 137 0.70 -14.80 2.67
CA GLY A 137 0.68 -15.24 1.28
C GLY A 137 1.49 -16.52 1.16
N SER A 138 1.56 -17.11 -0.05
CA SER A 138 2.28 -18.37 -0.28
C SER A 138 3.76 -18.35 0.11
N ASP A 139 4.36 -17.17 0.12
CA ASP A 139 5.79 -16.86 0.27
C ASP A 139 6.03 -15.74 1.31
N PHE A 140 5.02 -15.45 2.12
CA PHE A 140 5.05 -14.42 3.16
C PHE A 140 4.22 -14.86 4.35
N LYS A 141 4.84 -15.01 5.51
CA LYS A 141 4.21 -15.47 6.76
C LYS A 141 4.03 -14.31 7.72
N LYS A 142 3.17 -14.47 8.72
CA LYS A 142 3.07 -13.48 9.83
C LYS A 142 4.42 -13.20 10.50
N SER A 143 5.28 -14.21 10.58
CA SER A 143 6.63 -14.10 11.14
C SER A 143 7.60 -13.26 10.31
N ASN A 144 7.23 -12.88 9.08
CA ASN A 144 8.02 -11.93 8.29
C ASN A 144 7.83 -10.47 8.77
N CYS A 145 6.76 -10.18 9.52
CA CYS A 145 6.66 -8.93 10.25
C CYS A 145 7.36 -9.05 11.61
N ASN A 146 7.97 -7.95 12.05
CA ASN A 146 8.73 -7.87 13.29
C ASN A 146 8.49 -6.49 13.95
N ARG A 147 9.33 -6.04 14.90
CA ARG A 147 9.14 -4.71 15.53
C ARG A 147 9.46 -3.54 14.60
N LYS A 148 10.15 -3.78 13.47
CA LYS A 148 10.49 -2.79 12.45
C LYS A 148 9.46 -2.76 11.30
N LEU A 149 9.22 -3.89 10.65
CA LEU A 149 8.14 -4.09 9.69
C LEU A 149 6.90 -4.60 10.44
N ILE A 150 6.11 -3.67 10.98
CA ILE A 150 5.01 -3.99 11.92
C ILE A 150 3.71 -4.45 11.25
N GLY A 151 3.61 -4.32 9.93
CA GLY A 151 2.54 -4.92 9.15
C GLY A 151 2.80 -4.84 7.66
N ALA A 152 2.10 -5.69 6.93
CA ALA A 152 2.26 -5.89 5.52
C ALA A 152 0.91 -6.33 4.94
N ARG A 153 0.44 -5.62 3.93
CA ARG A 153 -0.81 -5.93 3.23
C ARG A 153 -0.55 -5.90 1.74
N PHE A 154 -1.29 -6.70 1.01
CA PHE A 154 -1.37 -6.61 -0.44
C PHE A 154 -2.83 -6.46 -0.82
N TYR A 155 -3.06 -5.74 -1.91
CA TYR A 155 -4.39 -5.58 -2.51
C TYR A 155 -4.27 -6.10 -3.93
N SER A 156 -4.67 -7.36 -4.13
CA SER A 156 -4.75 -7.87 -5.49
C SER A 156 -5.96 -7.27 -6.17
N ASN A 157 -5.76 -6.75 -7.38
CA ASN A 157 -6.86 -6.48 -8.27
C ASN A 157 -7.61 -7.80 -8.45
N ARG A 158 -8.85 -7.87 -7.97
CA ARG A 158 -9.74 -8.96 -8.34
C ARG A 158 -9.81 -8.92 -9.86
N ASP A 159 -9.27 -9.97 -10.45
CA ASP A 159 -9.08 -10.14 -11.87
C ASP A 159 -10.20 -9.49 -12.71
N ILE A 160 -9.84 -8.43 -13.42
CA ILE A 160 -10.52 -8.01 -14.66
C ILE A 160 -10.46 -9.16 -15.71
N SER A 161 -9.61 -10.18 -15.47
CA SER A 161 -9.36 -11.30 -16.39
C SER A 161 -10.00 -12.65 -16.02
N LYS A 162 -10.79 -12.76 -14.93
CA LYS A 162 -11.40 -14.03 -14.54
C LYS A 162 -12.55 -14.33 -15.49
N LYS A 163 -12.22 -15.12 -16.52
CA LYS A 163 -13.20 -15.91 -17.27
C LYS A 163 -14.02 -16.72 -16.26
N ARG A 164 -15.24 -16.24 -16.02
CA ARG A 164 -16.50 -16.81 -15.52
C ARG A 164 -16.67 -18.26 -15.02
N ASN A 165 -15.71 -19.17 -15.02
CA ASN A 165 -15.98 -20.59 -14.77
C ASN A 165 -15.15 -21.25 -13.65
N GLU A 166 -14.85 -20.54 -12.56
CA GLU A 166 -14.32 -21.19 -11.36
C GLU A 166 -15.17 -20.86 -10.13
N THR A 167 -16.04 -21.79 -9.75
CA THR A 167 -16.94 -21.77 -8.58
C THR A 167 -16.23 -22.02 -7.25
N SER A 168 -14.94 -21.71 -7.15
CA SER A 168 -14.19 -21.82 -5.90
C SER A 168 -13.65 -20.45 -5.52
N PRO A 169 -13.79 -20.01 -4.26
CA PRO A 169 -13.12 -18.82 -3.76
C PRO A 169 -11.63 -19.15 -3.67
N THR A 170 -10.95 -19.14 -4.81
CA THR A 170 -9.49 -19.21 -4.85
C THR A 170 -9.00 -17.99 -4.09
N GLN A 171 -8.43 -18.23 -2.90
CA GLN A 171 -7.68 -17.23 -2.16
C GLN A 171 -6.83 -16.48 -3.17
N SER A 172 -7.02 -15.16 -3.22
CA SER A 172 -6.23 -14.28 -4.06
C SER A 172 -4.76 -14.69 -3.94
N ARG A 173 -4.15 -15.11 -5.05
CA ARG A 173 -2.73 -15.53 -5.15
C ARG A 173 -1.79 -14.31 -5.04
N GLY A 174 -2.06 -13.41 -4.10
CA GLY A 174 -1.20 -12.28 -3.81
C GLY A 174 -0.41 -12.51 -2.54
N SER A 175 0.60 -11.68 -2.38
CA SER A 175 1.50 -11.68 -1.24
C SER A 175 2.03 -10.27 -1.04
N PRO A 176 2.35 -9.85 0.20
CA PRO A 176 3.07 -8.60 0.42
C PRO A 176 4.52 -8.62 -0.09
N ARG A 177 5.04 -9.78 -0.53
CA ARG A 177 6.42 -9.90 -1.01
C ARG A 177 6.67 -9.04 -2.25
N ASP A 178 7.77 -8.30 -2.21
CA ASP A 178 8.26 -7.54 -3.34
C ASP A 178 9.00 -8.44 -4.35
N PHE A 179 8.54 -8.43 -5.59
CA PHE A 179 9.22 -9.09 -6.71
C PHE A 179 9.81 -8.10 -7.72
N VAL A 180 9.58 -6.81 -7.53
CA VAL A 180 10.05 -5.73 -8.42
C VAL A 180 11.27 -5.03 -7.82
N GLY A 181 11.28 -4.86 -6.50
CA GLY A 181 12.36 -4.23 -5.74
C GLY A 181 12.12 -2.75 -5.42
N HIS A 182 11.20 -2.09 -6.13
CA HIS A 182 10.90 -0.66 -5.95
C HIS A 182 10.39 -0.39 -4.53
N GLY A 183 9.41 -1.16 -4.04
CA GLY A 183 8.89 -1.00 -2.69
C GLY A 183 9.93 -1.24 -1.60
N THR A 184 10.79 -2.24 -1.78
CA THR A 184 11.90 -2.51 -0.87
C THR A 184 12.89 -1.35 -0.81
N HIS A 185 13.24 -0.78 -1.97
CA HIS A 185 14.15 0.36 -2.06
C HIS A 185 13.55 1.64 -1.47
N THR A 186 12.28 1.95 -1.80
CA THR A 186 11.55 3.09 -1.25
C THR A 186 11.44 2.98 0.27
N ALA A 187 11.12 1.78 0.78
CA ALA A 187 10.97 1.53 2.21
C ALA A 187 12.28 1.62 2.98
N SER A 188 13.38 1.09 2.45
CA SER A 188 14.70 1.23 3.10
C SER A 188 15.19 2.68 3.10
N THR A 189 14.87 3.45 2.05
CA THR A 189 15.20 4.88 1.99
C THR A 189 14.41 5.70 3.02
N ALA A 190 13.10 5.47 3.11
CA ALA A 190 12.22 6.25 4.00
C ALA A 190 12.40 5.89 5.47
N GLY A 191 12.69 4.62 5.78
CA GLY A 191 12.69 4.15 7.16
C GLY A 191 13.56 2.93 7.41
N GLY A 192 14.57 2.63 6.60
CA GLY A 192 15.51 1.54 6.87
C GLY A 192 16.38 1.82 8.10
N VAL A 193 16.87 0.76 8.75
CA VAL A 193 17.95 0.89 9.73
C VAL A 193 19.31 1.03 9.01
N PRO A 194 20.32 1.67 9.62
CA PRO A 194 21.66 1.73 9.03
C PRO A 194 22.25 0.34 8.80
N VAL A 195 22.71 0.06 7.58
CA VAL A 195 23.38 -1.20 7.22
C VAL A 195 24.86 -0.92 6.95
N ALA A 196 25.74 -1.49 7.76
CA ALA A 196 27.18 -1.30 7.60
C ALA A 196 27.67 -1.93 6.28
N ASN A 197 28.60 -1.25 5.61
CA ASN A 197 29.22 -1.69 4.35
C ASN A 197 28.22 -1.88 3.18
N ALA A 198 27.02 -1.30 3.26
CA ALA A 198 26.12 -1.23 2.12
C ALA A 198 26.73 -0.35 1.03
N SER A 199 26.78 -0.86 -0.20
CA SER A 199 27.21 -0.11 -1.38
C SER A 199 26.59 -0.72 -2.64
N TYR A 200 26.38 0.12 -3.65
CA TYR A 200 25.97 -0.32 -4.98
C TYR A 200 27.19 -0.31 -5.91
N TYR A 201 27.77 -1.49 -6.17
CA TYR A 201 29.04 -1.63 -6.91
C TYR A 201 30.19 -0.73 -6.39
N GLY A 202 30.23 -0.51 -5.07
CA GLY A 202 31.22 0.35 -4.42
C GLY A 202 30.87 1.84 -4.36
N LEU A 203 29.76 2.27 -4.98
CA LEU A 203 29.20 3.61 -4.85
C LEU A 203 28.29 3.71 -3.61
N ALA A 204 28.10 4.94 -3.10
CA ALA A 204 27.23 5.24 -1.94
C ALA A 204 27.53 4.35 -0.72
N ARG A 205 28.81 4.20 -0.37
CA ARG A 205 29.21 3.50 0.85
C ARG A 205 28.61 4.21 2.05
N VAL A 206 27.72 3.54 2.75
CA VAL A 206 27.23 4.03 4.04
C VAL A 206 28.35 3.83 5.06
N GLN A 207 29.20 4.85 5.23
CA GLN A 207 29.98 5.00 6.46
C GLN A 207 28.99 5.35 7.57
N GLN A 208 29.05 4.61 8.67
CA GLN A 208 28.19 4.69 9.86
C GLN A 208 27.32 5.96 9.96
N GLY A 209 26.02 5.79 9.74
CA GLY A 209 24.98 6.71 10.24
C GLY A 209 24.62 7.87 9.32
N ALA A 210 23.66 7.64 8.42
CA ALA A 210 22.77 8.69 7.95
C ALA A 210 21.33 8.27 8.26
N ALA A 211 20.81 8.74 9.40
CA ALA A 211 19.39 8.67 9.71
C ALA A 211 18.73 9.92 9.11
N TYR A 212 17.87 9.74 8.10
CA TYR A 212 17.15 10.86 7.50
C TYR A 212 15.94 11.21 8.37
N ARG A 213 15.93 12.45 8.86
CA ARG A 213 14.79 13.08 9.55
C ARG A 213 13.90 13.72 8.49
N LEU A 214 12.64 13.27 8.36
CA LEU A 214 11.61 14.07 7.70
C LEU A 214 11.14 15.14 8.71
N PRO A 215 11.29 16.44 8.43
CA PRO A 215 10.64 17.47 9.24
C PRO A 215 9.12 17.32 9.11
N GLY A 216 8.43 17.37 10.25
CA GLY A 216 6.97 17.50 10.31
C GLY A 216 6.51 18.92 10.03
#